data_AF-C0XJ18-F1
#
_entry.id   AF-C0XJ18-F1
#
_cell.length_a   1.000
_cell.length_b   1.000
_cell.length_c   1.000
_cell.angle_alpha   90.00
_cell.angle_beta   90.00
_cell.angle_gamma   90.00
#
_symmetry.space_group_name_H-M   'P 1'
#
loop_
_entity.id
_entity.type
_entity.pdbx_description
1 polymer ?
#
loop_
_entity_poly.entity_id
_entity_poly.type
_entity_poly.pdbx_seq_one_letter_code
_entity_poly.pdbx_strand_id
1 'polypeptide(L)'
;MVDRKIELVDKLNHIMTANGFNTLSMNELAKRANVSRAKLYIYFKNKQEIVTAVVDRHLKFINQQLHEDFKSTVTDYVRIKLNQLLLIGAQSPIFRTELKQYFPELSIRLEQAYHTFKSSFLSVMVKLQNENVIIQQIDFENLFIQDELMIHAALSHAIDNKFNLEKAQKLLGNYLEIEIRGTVNDQSLVANAFLSNQELLKIIWQELNDTYFSVISY
;
A
#
# COMPACT_ATOMS: atom_id res chain seq x y z
N MET A 1 24.35 5.74 9.55
CA MET A 1 24.48 4.65 8.54
C MET A 1 23.17 3.90 8.33
N VAL A 2 22.40 3.64 9.40
CA VAL A 2 21.09 2.99 9.36
C VAL A 2 20.10 3.72 8.46
N ASP A 3 20.00 5.05 8.57
CA ASP A 3 19.04 5.85 7.79
C ASP A 3 19.28 5.77 6.27
N ARG A 4 20.55 5.71 5.86
CA ARG A 4 20.92 5.57 4.44
C ARG A 4 20.58 4.19 3.87
N LYS A 5 20.57 3.14 4.70
CA LYS A 5 20.14 1.80 4.28
C LYS A 5 18.62 1.78 4.13
N ILE A 6 17.89 2.38 5.06
CA ILE A 6 16.43 2.50 5.01
C ILE A 6 16.00 3.25 3.74
N GLU A 7 16.57 4.43 3.49
CA GLU A 7 16.27 5.22 2.28
C GLU A 7 16.54 4.43 0.99
N LEU A 8 17.61 3.62 0.96
CA LEU A 8 17.92 2.78 -0.18
C LEU A 8 16.93 1.62 -0.33
N VAL A 9 16.49 1.01 0.77
CA VAL A 9 15.44 -0.02 0.75
C VAL A 9 14.13 0.56 0.24
N ASP A 10 13.75 1.78 0.63
CA ASP A 10 12.53 2.44 0.13
C ASP A 10 12.60 2.64 -1.39
N LYS A 11 13.71 3.15 -1.92
CA LYS A 11 13.91 3.28 -3.37
C LYS A 11 13.82 1.94 -4.09
N LEU A 12 14.46 0.90 -3.55
CA LEU A 12 14.44 -0.44 -4.13
C LEU A 12 13.04 -1.06 -4.06
N ASN A 13 12.30 -0.83 -2.97
CA ASN A 13 10.89 -1.20 -2.85
C ASN A 13 10.07 -0.60 -3.99
N HIS A 14 10.10 0.71 -4.18
CA HIS A 14 9.33 1.36 -5.25
C HIS A 14 9.63 0.78 -6.64
N ILE A 15 10.91 0.55 -6.95
CA ILE A 15 11.34 -0.06 -8.21
C ILE A 15 10.78 -1.48 -8.36
N MET A 16 10.93 -2.31 -7.34
CA MET A 16 10.55 -3.73 -7.39
C MET A 16 9.03 -3.92 -7.35
N THR A 17 8.31 -3.08 -6.60
CA THR A 17 6.85 -3.08 -6.58
C THR A 17 6.30 -2.69 -7.96
N ALA A 18 6.84 -1.68 -8.62
CA ALA A 18 6.33 -1.24 -9.92
C ALA A 18 6.69 -2.17 -11.09
N ASN A 19 7.89 -2.77 -11.07
CA ASN A 19 8.44 -3.45 -12.25
C ASN A 19 8.74 -4.94 -12.07
N GLY A 20 8.56 -5.47 -10.85
CA GLY A 20 9.21 -6.71 -10.47
C GLY A 20 10.72 -6.52 -10.29
N PHE A 21 11.41 -7.61 -10.00
CA PHE A 21 12.84 -7.67 -9.73
C PHE A 21 13.59 -8.73 -10.53
N ASN A 22 12.91 -9.69 -11.16
CA ASN A 22 13.55 -10.82 -11.80
C ASN A 22 14.47 -10.36 -12.94
N THR A 23 13.96 -9.50 -13.81
CA THR A 23 14.69 -8.98 -14.98
C THR A 23 15.75 -7.93 -14.63
N LEU A 24 15.71 -7.34 -13.43
CA LEU A 24 16.60 -6.26 -13.01
C LEU A 24 17.91 -6.79 -12.41
N SER A 25 19.05 -6.53 -13.02
CA SER A 25 20.36 -6.81 -12.44
C SER A 25 20.67 -5.89 -11.24
N MET A 26 21.65 -6.26 -10.41
CA MET A 26 22.18 -5.37 -9.35
C MET A 26 22.61 -4.00 -9.90
N ASN A 27 23.14 -3.99 -11.13
CA ASN A 27 23.60 -2.77 -11.79
C ASN A 27 22.44 -1.86 -12.20
N GLU A 28 21.35 -2.44 -12.71
CA GLU A 28 20.14 -1.70 -13.05
C GLU A 28 19.43 -1.20 -11.79
N LEU A 29 19.37 -2.01 -10.73
CA LEU A 29 18.83 -1.59 -9.44
C LEU A 29 19.62 -0.40 -8.87
N ALA A 30 20.96 -0.44 -8.90
CA ALA A 30 21.79 0.69 -8.47
C ALA A 30 21.52 1.95 -9.30
N LYS A 31 21.45 1.82 -10.63
CA LYS A 31 21.17 2.93 -11.55
C LYS A 31 19.79 3.55 -11.27
N ARG A 32 18.74 2.72 -11.19
CA ARG A 32 17.36 3.18 -10.93
C ARG A 32 17.19 3.79 -9.54
N ALA A 33 17.89 3.26 -8.53
CA ALA A 33 17.91 3.84 -7.19
C ALA A 33 18.81 5.09 -7.07
N ASN A 34 19.42 5.55 -8.17
CA ASN A 34 20.33 6.69 -8.24
C ASN A 34 21.49 6.59 -7.23
N VAL A 35 22.13 5.41 -7.19
CA VAL A 35 23.31 5.15 -6.36
C VAL A 35 24.42 4.48 -7.16
N SER A 36 25.68 4.70 -6.77
CA SER A 36 26.79 3.94 -7.37
C SER A 36 26.66 2.43 -7.06
N ARG A 37 27.16 1.58 -7.97
CA ARG A 37 27.26 0.13 -7.74
C ARG A 37 27.97 -0.18 -6.41
N ALA A 38 29.11 0.49 -6.16
CA ALA A 38 29.86 0.34 -4.92
C ALA A 38 28.98 0.61 -3.69
N LYS A 39 28.17 1.68 -3.70
CA LYS A 39 27.26 2.02 -2.61
C LYS A 39 26.17 0.95 -2.40
N LEU A 40 25.62 0.37 -3.47
CA LEU A 40 24.66 -0.73 -3.35
C LEU A 40 25.31 -1.96 -2.69
N TYR A 41 26.51 -2.35 -3.15
CA TYR A 41 27.24 -3.50 -2.64
C TYR A 41 27.75 -3.34 -1.20
N ILE A 42 27.90 -2.11 -0.70
CA ILE A 42 28.16 -1.87 0.73
C ILE A 42 27.00 -2.39 1.60
N TYR A 43 25.75 -2.30 1.10
CA TYR A 43 24.56 -2.66 1.88
C TYR A 43 23.99 -4.05 1.55
N PHE A 44 24.16 -4.52 0.31
CA PHE A 44 23.58 -5.76 -0.19
C PHE A 44 24.58 -6.52 -1.05
N LYS A 45 24.92 -7.74 -0.64
CA LYS A 45 25.87 -8.60 -1.37
C LYS A 45 25.29 -9.14 -2.67
N ASN A 46 23.98 -9.32 -2.73
CA ASN A 46 23.28 -9.92 -3.86
C ASN A 46 21.81 -9.47 -3.89
N LYS A 47 21.09 -9.85 -4.97
CA LYS A 47 19.69 -9.51 -5.16
C LYS A 47 18.78 -10.10 -4.08
N GLN A 48 19.10 -11.29 -3.57
CA GLN A 48 18.31 -11.94 -2.52
C GLN A 48 18.27 -11.10 -1.24
N GLU A 49 19.40 -10.53 -0.80
CA GLU A 49 19.41 -9.64 0.37
C GLU A 49 18.55 -8.38 0.16
N ILE A 50 18.45 -7.86 -1.06
CA ILE A 50 17.56 -6.75 -1.40
C ILE A 50 16.10 -7.20 -1.28
N VAL A 51 15.73 -8.32 -1.92
CA VAL A 51 14.36 -8.84 -1.89
C VAL A 51 13.91 -9.11 -0.45
N THR A 52 14.76 -9.73 0.37
CA THR A 52 14.49 -9.94 1.79
C THR A 52 14.24 -8.61 2.51
N ALA A 53 15.08 -7.59 2.31
CA ALA A 53 14.92 -6.30 2.96
C ALA A 53 13.64 -5.57 2.53
N VAL A 54 13.25 -5.67 1.26
CA VAL A 54 11.99 -5.13 0.75
C VAL A 54 10.79 -5.87 1.37
N VAL A 55 10.83 -7.20 1.44
CA VAL A 55 9.76 -7.97 2.10
C VAL A 55 9.67 -7.62 3.59
N ASP A 56 10.80 -7.51 4.29
CA ASP A 56 10.81 -7.11 5.71
C ASP A 56 10.25 -5.68 5.91
N ARG A 57 10.47 -4.76 4.94
CA ARG A 57 9.81 -3.45 4.92
C ARG A 57 8.28 -3.59 4.83
N HIS A 58 7.77 -4.41 3.89
CA HIS A 58 6.32 -4.66 3.78
C HIS A 58 5.75 -5.25 5.08
N LEU A 59 6.41 -6.24 5.66
CA LEU A 59 5.98 -6.87 6.91
C LEU A 59 5.95 -5.87 8.07
N LYS A 60 6.99 -5.04 8.19
CA LYS A 60 7.03 -3.97 9.20
C LYS A 60 5.89 -2.99 9.01
N PHE A 61 5.63 -2.57 7.76
CA PHE A 61 4.53 -1.67 7.44
C PHE A 61 3.18 -2.27 7.87
N ILE A 62 2.89 -3.52 7.51
CA ILE A 62 1.65 -4.22 7.86
C ILE A 62 1.47 -4.30 9.38
N ASN A 63 2.51 -4.69 10.10
CA ASN A 63 2.46 -4.85 11.56
C ASN A 63 2.23 -3.51 12.29
N GLN A 64 2.62 -2.38 11.70
CA GLN A 64 2.44 -1.05 12.28
C GLN A 64 1.03 -0.48 12.10
N GLN A 65 0.23 -1.00 11.16
CA GLN A 65 -1.14 -0.52 10.92
C GLN A 65 -2.17 -1.10 11.91
N LEU A 66 -1.75 -2.02 12.78
CA LEU A 66 -2.56 -2.54 13.87
C LEU A 66 -2.50 -1.56 15.05
N HIS A 67 -3.46 -0.62 15.13
CA HIS A 67 -3.46 0.44 16.14
C HIS A 67 -4.19 0.05 17.43
N GLU A 68 -3.60 0.41 18.59
CA GLU A 68 -4.17 0.20 19.92
C GLU A 68 -5.23 1.26 20.31
N ASP A 69 -5.22 2.46 19.69
CA ASP A 69 -6.08 3.60 20.04
C ASP A 69 -7.37 3.73 19.20
N PHE A 70 -8.01 2.59 18.88
CA PHE A 70 -9.21 2.59 18.04
C PHE A 70 -10.49 2.94 18.82
N LYS A 71 -11.07 4.12 18.55
CA LYS A 71 -12.23 4.68 19.28
C LYS A 71 -13.57 4.51 18.57
N SER A 72 -13.61 3.79 17.45
CA SER A 72 -14.83 3.57 16.67
C SER A 72 -15.51 4.90 16.29
N THR A 73 -14.77 5.78 15.63
CA THR A 73 -15.32 7.05 15.10
C THR A 73 -15.31 7.05 13.57
N VAL A 74 -16.04 7.99 12.95
CA VAL A 74 -15.93 8.21 11.48
C VAL A 74 -14.50 8.56 11.08
N THR A 75 -13.75 9.27 11.93
CA THR A 75 -12.32 9.55 11.73
C THR A 75 -11.49 8.27 11.68
N ASP A 76 -11.77 7.31 12.55
CA ASP A 76 -11.06 6.03 12.55
C ASP A 76 -11.47 5.15 11.37
N TYR A 77 -12.74 5.22 10.95
CA TYR A 77 -13.19 4.54 9.74
C TYR A 77 -12.45 5.06 8.49
N VAL A 78 -12.36 6.39 8.31
CA VAL A 78 -11.55 6.98 7.22
C VAL A 78 -10.10 6.50 7.31
N ARG A 79 -9.49 6.55 8.49
CA ARG A 79 -8.10 6.11 8.70
C ARG A 79 -7.89 4.67 8.23
N ILE A 80 -8.81 3.76 8.56
CA ILE A 80 -8.72 2.35 8.18
C ILE A 80 -8.87 2.15 6.67
N LYS A 81 -9.81 2.86 6.03
CA LYS A 81 -9.96 2.84 4.56
C LYS A 81 -8.71 3.38 3.86
N LEU A 82 -8.05 4.39 4.41
CA LEU A 82 -6.78 4.90 3.90
C LEU A 82 -5.64 3.89 4.07
N ASN A 83 -5.54 3.22 5.22
CA ASN A 83 -4.56 2.16 5.44
C ASN A 83 -4.80 0.95 4.51
N GLN A 84 -6.06 0.61 4.25
CA GLN A 84 -6.45 -0.40 3.26
C GLN A 84 -6.00 0.01 1.85
N LEU A 85 -6.24 1.27 1.43
CA LEU A 85 -5.76 1.79 0.14
C LEU A 85 -4.25 1.61 0.00
N LEU A 86 -3.49 2.03 1.02
CA LEU A 86 -2.04 1.95 1.01
C LEU A 86 -1.57 0.49 0.89
N LEU A 87 -2.18 -0.41 1.65
CA LEU A 87 -1.78 -1.81 1.64
C LEU A 87 -2.11 -2.50 0.32
N ILE A 88 -3.33 -2.34 -0.20
CA ILE A 88 -3.73 -2.90 -1.49
C ILE A 88 -2.83 -2.31 -2.60
N GLY A 89 -2.54 -1.01 -2.51
CA GLY A 89 -1.61 -0.34 -3.40
C GLY A 89 -0.17 -0.87 -3.32
N ALA A 90 0.23 -1.51 -2.23
CA ALA A 90 1.54 -2.16 -2.12
C ALA A 90 1.56 -3.60 -2.69
N GLN A 91 0.39 -4.20 -2.96
CA GLN A 91 0.23 -5.59 -3.44
C GLN A 91 0.40 -5.72 -4.95
N SER A 92 1.56 -5.32 -5.47
CA SER A 92 1.87 -5.44 -6.89
C SER A 92 1.77 -6.89 -7.41
N PRO A 93 0.96 -7.16 -8.45
CA PRO A 93 0.85 -8.50 -9.04
C PRO A 93 2.18 -9.04 -9.59
N ILE A 94 2.99 -8.19 -10.23
CA ILE A 94 4.28 -8.61 -10.80
C ILE A 94 5.27 -8.97 -9.68
N PHE A 95 5.38 -8.14 -8.64
CA PHE A 95 6.24 -8.41 -7.50
C PHE A 95 5.85 -9.70 -6.79
N ARG A 96 4.55 -9.89 -6.52
CA ARG A 96 4.04 -11.10 -5.85
C ARG A 96 4.26 -12.37 -6.67
N THR A 97 4.01 -12.30 -7.99
CA THR A 97 4.23 -13.43 -8.90
C THR A 97 5.69 -13.87 -8.89
N GLU A 98 6.61 -12.92 -9.00
CA GLU A 98 8.04 -13.22 -8.96
C GLU A 98 8.49 -13.68 -7.56
N LEU A 99 7.96 -13.10 -6.48
CA LEU A 99 8.27 -13.54 -5.12
C LEU A 99 7.87 -15.00 -4.91
N LYS A 100 6.68 -15.40 -5.39
CA LYS A 100 6.22 -16.79 -5.35
C LYS A 100 7.11 -17.73 -6.15
N GLN A 101 7.58 -17.28 -7.32
CA GLN A 101 8.40 -18.10 -8.21
C GLN A 101 9.83 -18.28 -7.69
N TYR A 102 10.48 -17.22 -7.19
CA TYR A 102 11.91 -17.21 -6.88
C TYR A 102 12.22 -17.28 -5.38
N PHE A 103 11.29 -16.86 -4.51
CA PHE A 103 11.47 -16.81 -3.06
C PHE A 103 10.20 -17.27 -2.31
N PRO A 104 9.77 -18.54 -2.47
CA PRO A 104 8.47 -19.02 -1.97
C PRO A 104 8.30 -18.87 -0.44
N GLU A 105 9.36 -19.00 0.35
CA GLU A 105 9.29 -18.78 1.80
C GLU A 105 8.97 -17.33 2.15
N LEU A 106 9.57 -16.36 1.44
CA LEU A 106 9.25 -14.93 1.62
C LEU A 106 7.84 -14.61 1.14
N SER A 107 7.39 -15.25 0.05
CA SER A 107 6.01 -15.14 -0.43
C SER A 107 5.03 -15.62 0.63
N ILE A 108 5.22 -16.81 1.22
CA ILE A 108 4.34 -17.34 2.27
C ILE A 108 4.26 -16.38 3.46
N ARG A 109 5.40 -15.87 3.94
CA ARG A 109 5.43 -14.89 5.04
C ARG A 109 4.64 -13.62 4.72
N LEU A 110 4.80 -13.09 3.52
CA LEU A 110 4.12 -11.86 3.10
C LEU A 110 2.60 -12.08 2.92
N GLU A 111 2.20 -13.19 2.30
CA GLU A 111 0.79 -13.56 2.15
C GLU A 111 0.09 -13.77 3.49
N GLN A 112 0.77 -14.39 4.47
CA GLN A 112 0.25 -14.52 5.83
C GLN A 112 0.00 -13.15 6.47
N ALA A 113 0.93 -12.20 6.30
CA ALA A 113 0.76 -10.85 6.83
C ALA A 113 -0.43 -10.12 6.17
N TYR A 114 -0.63 -10.26 4.85
CA TYR A 114 -1.81 -9.71 4.17
C TYR A 114 -3.11 -10.34 4.67
N HIS A 115 -3.12 -11.66 4.91
CA HIS A 115 -4.28 -12.32 5.50
C HIS A 115 -4.58 -11.80 6.91
N THR A 116 -3.57 -11.67 7.77
CA THR A 116 -3.72 -11.11 9.11
C THR A 116 -4.29 -9.70 9.06
N PHE A 117 -3.77 -8.84 8.19
CA PHE A 117 -4.31 -7.50 7.99
C PHE A 117 -5.79 -7.54 7.60
N LYS A 118 -6.16 -8.38 6.62
CA LYS A 118 -7.56 -8.49 6.17
C LYS A 118 -8.46 -8.91 7.33
N SER A 119 -8.06 -9.93 8.10
CA SER A 119 -8.83 -10.36 9.28
C SER A 119 -8.99 -9.24 10.31
N SER A 120 -7.94 -8.45 10.57
CA SER A 120 -8.00 -7.30 11.46
C SER A 120 -8.86 -6.15 10.90
N PHE A 121 -8.80 -5.90 9.60
CA PHE A 121 -9.67 -4.93 8.95
C PHE A 121 -11.15 -5.32 9.12
N LEU A 122 -11.50 -6.57 8.81
CA LEU A 122 -12.87 -7.06 8.91
C LEU A 122 -13.41 -7.02 10.35
N SER A 123 -12.58 -7.37 11.34
CA SER A 123 -13.00 -7.30 12.75
C SER A 123 -13.30 -5.86 13.17
N VAL A 124 -12.53 -4.89 12.68
CA VAL A 124 -12.80 -3.48 12.96
C VAL A 124 -14.04 -2.97 12.23
N MET A 125 -14.28 -3.40 10.99
CA MET A 125 -15.52 -3.07 10.26
C MET A 125 -16.76 -3.56 11.02
N VAL A 126 -16.72 -4.77 11.57
CA VAL A 126 -17.79 -5.31 12.44
C VAL A 126 -17.96 -4.46 13.70
N LYS A 127 -16.85 -4.03 14.34
CA LYS A 127 -16.91 -3.15 15.52
C LYS A 127 -17.58 -1.81 15.19
N LEU A 128 -17.20 -1.16 14.09
CA LEU A 128 -17.79 0.09 13.62
C LEU A 128 -19.30 -0.05 13.35
N GLN A 129 -19.73 -1.18 12.81
CA GLN A 129 -21.15 -1.45 12.56
C GLN A 129 -21.92 -1.67 13.87
N ASN A 130 -21.37 -2.44 14.80
CA ASN A 130 -22.01 -2.68 16.11
C ASN A 130 -22.16 -1.39 16.93
N GLU A 131 -21.20 -0.47 16.80
CA GLU A 131 -21.23 0.85 17.44
C GLU A 131 -21.99 1.91 16.61
N ASN A 132 -22.68 1.47 15.55
CA ASN A 132 -23.53 2.30 14.72
C ASN A 132 -22.81 3.50 14.07
N VAL A 133 -21.52 3.36 13.78
CA VAL A 133 -20.73 4.34 13.01
C VAL A 133 -21.01 4.19 11.51
N ILE A 134 -21.11 2.94 11.06
CA ILE A 134 -21.45 2.56 9.68
C ILE A 134 -22.78 1.80 9.64
N ILE A 135 -23.39 1.75 8.46
CA ILE A 135 -24.71 1.13 8.25
C ILE A 135 -24.69 -0.39 8.51
N GLN A 136 -25.85 -0.95 8.86
CA GLN A 136 -26.02 -2.35 9.31
C GLN A 136 -26.00 -3.40 8.17
N GLN A 137 -26.17 -3.00 6.91
CA GLN A 137 -26.35 -3.91 5.78
C GLN A 137 -25.16 -3.87 4.82
N ILE A 138 -23.96 -4.11 5.34
CA ILE A 138 -22.72 -4.19 4.54
C ILE A 138 -22.19 -5.61 4.59
N ASP A 139 -21.87 -6.16 3.43
CA ASP A 139 -21.03 -7.34 3.30
C ASP A 139 -19.56 -6.89 3.20
N PHE A 140 -18.82 -6.99 4.30
CA PHE A 140 -17.45 -6.49 4.38
C PHE A 140 -16.45 -7.26 3.52
N GLU A 141 -16.71 -8.54 3.24
CA GLU A 141 -15.86 -9.35 2.37
C GLU A 141 -16.01 -8.87 0.93
N ASN A 142 -17.25 -8.69 0.48
CA ASN A 142 -17.53 -8.16 -0.85
C ASN A 142 -17.05 -6.71 -1.00
N LEU A 143 -17.19 -5.87 0.03
CA LEU A 143 -16.67 -4.50 0.01
C LEU A 143 -15.14 -4.49 -0.15
N PHE A 144 -14.42 -5.33 0.62
CA PHE A 144 -12.97 -5.43 0.53
C PHE A 144 -12.50 -5.88 -0.87
N ILE A 145 -13.19 -6.85 -1.47
CA ILE A 145 -12.87 -7.31 -2.83
C ILE A 145 -13.14 -6.21 -3.86
N GLN A 146 -14.21 -5.42 -3.70
CA GLN A 146 -14.48 -4.29 -4.58
C GLN A 146 -13.38 -3.23 -4.50
N ASP A 147 -12.92 -2.90 -3.29
CA ASP A 147 -11.77 -2.01 -3.09
C ASP A 147 -10.52 -2.55 -3.78
N GLU A 148 -10.23 -3.83 -3.60
CA GLU A 148 -9.06 -4.49 -4.21
C GLU A 148 -9.07 -4.36 -5.73
N LEU A 149 -10.20 -4.70 -6.36
CA LEU A 149 -10.38 -4.60 -7.80
C LEU A 149 -10.23 -3.15 -8.29
N MET A 150 -10.87 -2.20 -7.62
CA MET A 150 -10.85 -0.79 -8.03
C MET A 150 -9.46 -0.18 -7.91
N ILE A 151 -8.77 -0.43 -6.80
CA ILE A 151 -7.43 0.10 -6.53
C ILE A 151 -6.42 -0.51 -7.51
N HIS A 152 -6.42 -1.84 -7.69
CA HIS A 152 -5.52 -2.49 -8.64
C HIS A 152 -5.77 -2.05 -10.08
N ALA A 153 -7.03 -1.87 -10.49
CA ALA A 153 -7.35 -1.37 -11.82
C ALA A 153 -6.84 0.06 -12.02
N ALA A 154 -7.06 0.95 -11.06
CA ALA A 154 -6.59 2.34 -11.12
C ALA A 154 -5.05 2.42 -11.22
N LEU A 155 -4.33 1.63 -10.42
CA LEU A 155 -2.87 1.58 -10.44
C LEU A 155 -2.32 0.89 -11.69
N SER A 156 -2.99 -0.15 -12.20
CA SER A 156 -2.60 -0.77 -13.48
C SER A 156 -2.73 0.22 -14.64
N HIS A 157 -3.76 1.06 -14.66
CA HIS A 157 -3.88 2.13 -15.64
C HIS A 157 -2.82 3.22 -15.50
N ALA A 158 -2.30 3.46 -14.29
CA ALA A 158 -1.15 4.33 -14.08
C ALA A 158 0.12 3.73 -14.71
N ILE A 159 0.37 2.44 -14.49
CA ILE A 159 1.52 1.72 -15.07
C ILE A 159 1.49 1.73 -16.61
N ASP A 160 0.30 1.56 -17.20
CA ASP A 160 0.10 1.61 -18.64
C ASP A 160 0.22 3.03 -19.25
N ASN A 161 0.61 4.04 -18.47
CA ASN A 161 0.62 5.47 -18.84
C ASN A 161 -0.74 5.99 -19.32
N LYS A 162 -1.84 5.32 -18.98
CA LYS A 162 -3.20 5.77 -19.32
C LYS A 162 -3.66 6.87 -18.37
N PHE A 163 -3.17 6.87 -17.12
CA PHE A 163 -3.43 7.90 -16.11
C PHE A 163 -2.13 8.57 -15.67
N ASN A 164 -2.16 9.90 -15.53
CA ASN A 164 -1.16 10.62 -14.74
C ASN A 164 -1.52 10.58 -13.25
N LEU A 165 -0.60 11.03 -12.38
CA LEU A 165 -0.78 11.02 -10.94
C LEU A 165 -2.08 11.73 -10.51
N GLU A 166 -2.32 12.93 -11.04
CA GLU A 166 -3.49 13.74 -10.71
C GLU A 166 -4.79 12.99 -10.98
N LYS A 167 -4.89 12.33 -12.15
CA LYS A 167 -6.09 11.57 -12.53
C LYS A 167 -6.29 10.36 -11.63
N ALA A 168 -5.22 9.64 -11.29
CA ALA A 168 -5.31 8.48 -10.39
C ALA A 168 -5.69 8.89 -8.97
N GLN A 169 -5.09 9.96 -8.43
CA GLN A 169 -5.45 10.54 -7.13
C GLN A 169 -6.90 10.96 -7.09
N LYS A 170 -7.37 11.67 -8.13
CA LYS A 170 -8.77 12.09 -8.23
C LYS A 170 -9.72 10.90 -8.29
N LEU A 171 -9.39 9.88 -9.08
CA LEU A 171 -10.22 8.68 -9.23
C LEU A 171 -10.34 7.93 -7.90
N LEU A 172 -9.21 7.60 -7.28
CA LEU A 172 -9.17 6.85 -6.02
C LEU A 172 -9.72 7.64 -4.85
N GLY A 173 -9.42 8.95 -4.78
CA GLY A 173 -9.95 9.85 -3.76
C GLY A 173 -11.48 9.97 -3.84
N ASN A 174 -12.02 10.19 -5.05
CA ASN A 174 -13.47 10.25 -5.24
C ASN A 174 -14.15 8.92 -4.92
N TYR A 175 -13.56 7.80 -5.35
CA TYR A 175 -14.07 6.46 -5.04
C TYR A 175 -14.18 6.25 -3.53
N LEU A 176 -13.10 6.51 -2.79
CA LEU A 176 -13.08 6.36 -1.33
C LEU A 176 -14.07 7.30 -0.63
N GLU A 177 -14.14 8.57 -1.06
CA GLU A 177 -15.06 9.53 -0.44
C GLU A 177 -16.53 9.13 -0.66
N ILE A 178 -16.89 8.71 -1.88
CA ILE A 178 -18.26 8.26 -2.20
C ILE A 178 -18.62 7.03 -1.38
N GLU A 179 -17.74 6.04 -1.32
CA GLU A 179 -17.99 4.82 -0.57
C GLU A 179 -18.15 5.11 0.93
N ILE A 180 -17.26 5.91 1.51
CA ILE A 180 -17.31 6.27 2.93
C ILE A 180 -18.61 7.05 3.23
N ARG A 181 -18.98 8.03 2.40
CA ARG A 181 -20.26 8.75 2.56
C ARG A 181 -21.48 7.84 2.46
N GLY A 182 -21.42 6.84 1.58
CA GLY A 182 -22.49 5.87 1.38
C GLY A 182 -22.61 4.84 2.50
N THR A 183 -21.58 4.68 3.33
CA THR A 183 -21.51 3.62 4.35
C THR A 183 -21.55 4.14 5.78
N VAL A 184 -21.27 5.42 6.05
CA VAL A 184 -21.44 6.01 7.38
C VAL A 184 -22.89 6.36 7.70
N ASN A 185 -23.28 6.28 8.97
CA ASN A 185 -24.59 6.73 9.42
C ASN A 185 -24.71 8.25 9.53
N ASP A 186 -23.63 8.96 9.90
CA ASP A 186 -23.59 10.42 9.98
C ASP A 186 -22.62 11.00 8.94
N GLN A 187 -23.17 11.40 7.80
CA GLN A 187 -22.40 11.97 6.69
C GLN A 187 -21.80 13.35 7.01
N SER A 188 -22.33 14.07 8.01
CA SER A 188 -21.84 15.40 8.37
C SER A 188 -20.41 15.36 8.93
N LEU A 189 -20.00 14.21 9.49
CA LEU A 189 -18.69 13.99 10.08
C LEU A 189 -17.60 13.69 9.06
N VAL A 190 -17.97 13.28 7.83
CA VAL A 190 -17.01 12.77 6.83
C VAL A 190 -15.97 13.80 6.43
N ALA A 191 -16.38 15.06 6.21
CA ALA A 191 -15.44 16.12 5.84
C ALA A 191 -14.36 16.34 6.92
N ASN A 192 -14.78 16.42 8.19
CA ASN A 192 -13.86 16.56 9.32
C ASN A 192 -12.98 15.33 9.53
N ALA A 193 -13.51 14.13 9.25
CA ALA A 193 -12.76 12.89 9.33
C ALA A 193 -11.63 12.82 8.28
N PHE A 194 -11.88 13.28 7.04
CA PHE A 194 -10.83 13.41 6.03
C PHE A 194 -9.80 14.48 6.41
N LEU A 195 -10.24 15.65 6.89
CA LEU A 195 -9.33 16.70 7.37
C LEU A 195 -8.42 16.18 8.51
N SER A 196 -8.97 15.41 9.43
CA SER A 196 -8.22 14.79 10.54
C SER A 196 -7.17 13.78 10.07
N ASN A 197 -7.33 13.24 8.85
CA ASN A 197 -6.41 12.26 8.25
C ASN A 197 -5.60 12.84 7.07
N GLN A 198 -5.57 14.17 6.88
CA GLN A 198 -4.94 14.80 5.71
C GLN A 198 -3.44 14.48 5.57
N GLU A 199 -2.71 14.40 6.68
CA GLU A 199 -1.28 14.07 6.66
C GLU A 199 -1.04 12.62 6.24
N LEU A 200 -1.86 11.68 6.75
CA LEU A 200 -1.81 10.28 6.31
C LEU A 200 -2.12 10.16 4.82
N LEU A 201 -3.16 10.86 4.37
CA LEU A 201 -3.55 10.88 2.96
C LEU A 201 -2.42 11.42 2.07
N LYS A 202 -1.73 12.48 2.48
CA LYS A 202 -0.56 13.03 1.79
C LYS A 202 0.58 12.03 1.70
N ILE A 203 0.87 11.30 2.79
CA ILE A 203 1.89 10.25 2.82
C ILE A 203 1.54 9.13 1.83
N ILE A 204 0.28 8.69 1.80
CA ILE A 204 -0.19 7.65 0.87
C ILE A 204 0.00 8.08 -0.57
N TRP A 205 -0.39 9.32 -0.90
CA TRP A 205 -0.23 9.83 -2.25
C TRP A 205 1.23 9.96 -2.67
N GLN A 206 2.12 10.31 -1.74
CA GLN A 206 3.56 10.33 -1.99
C GLN A 206 4.10 8.93 -2.26
N GLU A 207 3.73 7.93 -1.45
CA GLU A 207 4.15 6.53 -1.65
C GLU A 207 3.67 6.00 -3.01
N LEU A 208 2.41 6.27 -3.39
CA LEU A 208 1.87 5.86 -4.67
C LEU A 208 2.55 6.59 -5.84
N ASN A 209 2.85 7.88 -5.71
CA ASN A 209 3.65 8.62 -6.68
C ASN A 209 5.02 7.97 -6.89
N ASP A 210 5.72 7.75 -5.78
CA ASP A 210 7.10 7.26 -5.78
C ASP A 210 7.21 5.84 -6.31
N THR A 211 6.13 5.06 -6.22
CA THR A 211 6.04 3.70 -6.76
C THR A 211 5.60 3.70 -8.22
N TYR A 212 4.46 4.32 -8.54
CA TYR A 212 3.76 4.05 -9.80
C TYR A 212 3.93 5.14 -10.87
N PHE A 213 4.43 6.33 -10.52
CA PHE A 213 4.45 7.46 -11.45
C PHE A 213 5.87 8.02 -11.68
N SER A 214 6.72 8.06 -10.66
CA SER A 214 8.11 8.55 -10.81
C SER A 214 9.08 7.51 -11.36
N VAL A 215 8.78 6.21 -11.21
CA VAL A 215 9.68 5.11 -11.62
C VAL A 215 9.63 4.85 -13.13
N ILE A 216 8.55 5.26 -13.81
CA ILE A 216 8.28 4.95 -15.22
C ILE A 216 8.98 5.91 -16.20
N SER A 217 9.65 6.96 -15.71
CA SER A 217 10.25 8.02 -16.56
C SER A 217 11.69 7.75 -17.06
N TYR A 218 12.11 6.50 -17.25
CA TYR A 218 13.49 6.15 -17.67
C TYR A 218 13.59 5.25 -18.90
#